data_AF-A0A803KWW2-F1
#
_entry.id   AF-A0A803KWW2-F1
#
_cell.length_a   1.000
_cell.length_b   1.000
_cell.length_c   1.000
_cell.angle_alpha   90.00
_cell.angle_beta   90.00
_cell.angle_gamma   90.00
#
_symmetry.space_group_name_H-M   'P 1'
#
loop_
_entity.id
_entity.type
_entity.pdbx_description
1 polymer ?
#
loop_
_entity_poly.entity_id
_entity_poly.type
_entity_poly.pdbx_seq_one_letter_code
_entity_poly.pdbx_strand_id
1 'polypeptide(L)'
;MESTKLLNDGAKQIMVQTKDHNLSNGGDVVIDLDRGDPKMFYTYWKKVDNECSVNIKASELISYFPNPKDADFFCQMPEFIDAVHRVHRLVGNAVTEGRYIIEGTGSSQLFIAALRALACTAKETTSNKKHIPVVCAEPYYSFYKEVIEQERSELYQWKGDANTFQSESGPYIEVVTSPNNPDGTTRKPVLKGEEGMVIHDLAYYWPHYTPITSPADYDVMLFTLSKATGHAGSRVGWAIVKNKEIAKKIHKHLFLMSIGSCQEGFIRATKIIHFVADSYEHDVDYMLVKPPKVPVLFEAEGLFDYGHRILALRWKRLRAIAQRSEVVSLPDFSPEFCNFKGKLTYPTPGI
;
A
#
# COMPACT_ATOMS: atom_id res chain seq x y z
N MET A 1 -23.61 47.41 6.21
CA MET A 1 -22.71 47.47 7.37
C MET A 1 -23.26 46.48 8.37
N GLU A 2 -22.62 45.41 8.79
CA GLU A 2 -21.22 45.01 8.70
C GLU A 2 -21.12 43.54 8.29
N SER A 3 -20.07 43.25 7.54
CA SER A 3 -19.61 41.93 7.13
C SER A 3 -18.92 41.23 8.30
N THR A 4 -19.30 39.98 8.57
CA THR A 4 -18.46 39.08 9.38
C THR A 4 -17.87 38.02 8.46
N LYS A 5 -16.55 38.12 8.29
CA LYS A 5 -15.71 37.22 7.49
C LYS A 5 -15.81 35.78 8.04
N LEU A 6 -16.18 34.84 7.19
CA LEU A 6 -15.94 33.42 7.41
C LEU A 6 -14.46 33.14 7.09
N LEU A 7 -13.66 32.98 8.14
CA LEU A 7 -12.36 32.32 8.04
C LEU A 7 -12.62 30.83 7.84
N ASN A 8 -12.15 30.35 6.69
CA ASN A 8 -12.24 29.00 6.22
C ASN A 8 -11.11 28.21 6.87
N ASP A 9 -11.42 27.38 7.89
CA ASP A 9 -10.49 26.39 8.41
C ASP A 9 -11.05 24.99 8.14
N GLY A 10 -10.27 24.21 7.39
CA GLY A 10 -10.63 22.92 6.88
C GLY A 10 -10.59 21.84 7.96
N ALA A 11 -11.76 21.47 8.48
CA ALA A 11 -12.06 20.14 9.00
C ALA A 11 -13.57 20.06 9.23
N LYS A 12 -14.34 19.60 8.25
CA LYS A 12 -15.76 19.27 8.48
C LYS A 12 -15.84 17.90 9.16
N GLN A 13 -15.73 17.88 10.48
CA GLN A 13 -16.07 16.71 11.29
C GLN A 13 -17.60 16.55 11.31
N ILE A 14 -18.10 15.36 10.94
CA ILE A 14 -19.52 15.02 11.03
C ILE A 14 -19.76 14.50 12.45
N MET A 15 -20.43 15.30 13.30
CA MET A 15 -20.91 14.85 14.61
C MET A 15 -22.18 14.02 14.43
N VAL A 16 -22.19 12.80 14.95
CA VAL A 16 -23.38 11.92 14.93
C VAL A 16 -23.82 11.67 16.37
N GLN A 17 -25.02 12.11 16.72
CA GLN A 17 -25.62 11.77 18.01
C GLN A 17 -26.20 10.35 17.98
N THR A 18 -25.50 9.41 18.60
CA THR A 18 -26.06 8.09 18.93
C THR A 18 -26.48 8.05 20.40
N LYS A 19 -27.77 7.81 20.66
CA LYS A 19 -28.27 7.47 21.99
C LYS A 19 -27.89 6.02 22.29
N ASP A 20 -26.71 5.80 22.86
CA ASP A 20 -26.39 4.53 23.49
C ASP A 20 -26.90 4.52 24.93
N HIS A 21 -27.82 3.58 25.23
CA HIS A 21 -28.47 3.43 26.53
C HIS A 21 -27.54 2.90 27.65
N ASN A 22 -26.22 2.86 27.45
CA ASN A 22 -25.25 2.34 28.43
C ASN A 22 -24.07 3.29 28.73
N LEU A 23 -24.12 4.55 28.30
CA LEU A 23 -23.16 5.57 28.75
C LEU A 23 -23.88 6.50 29.73
N SER A 24 -23.52 6.37 31.01
CA SER A 24 -23.86 7.34 32.06
C SER A 24 -23.06 8.64 31.84
N ASN A 25 -23.41 9.36 30.78
CA ASN A 25 -23.23 10.79 30.51
C ASN A 25 -23.49 10.97 29.01
N GLY A 26 -24.57 11.66 28.65
CA GLY A 26 -24.95 11.96 27.27
C GLY A 26 -24.02 12.98 26.61
N GLY A 27 -22.77 12.60 26.39
CA GLY A 27 -21.81 13.33 25.56
C GLY A 27 -21.93 12.91 24.10
N ASP A 28 -21.68 13.85 23.19
CA ASP A 28 -21.61 13.57 21.76
C ASP A 28 -20.46 12.59 21.47
N VAL A 29 -20.73 11.58 20.62
CA VAL A 29 -19.72 10.61 20.17
C VAL A 29 -19.19 11.06 18.80
N VAL A 30 -17.88 11.25 18.71
CA VAL A 30 -17.21 11.58 17.44
C VAL A 30 -16.82 10.29 16.72
N ILE A 31 -17.28 10.13 15.48
CA ILE A 31 -16.89 9.01 14.60
C ILE A 31 -15.75 9.50 13.70
N ASP A 32 -14.52 9.11 14.02
CA ASP A 32 -13.33 9.43 13.21
C ASP A 32 -13.18 8.41 12.07
N LEU A 33 -13.42 8.87 10.84
CA LEU A 33 -13.19 8.15 9.59
C LEU A 33 -12.14 8.83 8.70
N ASP A 34 -11.42 9.83 9.22
CA ASP A 34 -10.40 10.57 8.47
C ASP A 34 -9.16 9.69 8.21
N ARG A 35 -8.88 8.79 9.15
CA ARG A 35 -7.75 7.87 9.06
C ARG A 35 -8.15 6.60 8.34
N GLY A 36 -7.42 6.26 7.29
CA GLY A 36 -7.48 4.94 6.64
C GLY A 36 -6.88 3.80 7.48
N ASP A 37 -7.16 3.73 8.79
CA ASP A 37 -6.65 2.69 9.68
C ASP A 37 -7.39 1.36 9.44
N PRO A 38 -6.71 0.29 9.00
CA PRO A 38 -7.36 -0.94 8.52
C PRO A 38 -7.83 -1.87 9.65
N LYS A 39 -8.46 -1.33 10.70
CA LYS A 39 -8.97 -2.10 11.86
C LYS A 39 -10.03 -3.14 11.51
N MET A 40 -10.60 -3.11 10.30
CA MET A 40 -11.59 -4.11 9.84
C MET A 40 -11.05 -5.55 9.84
N PHE A 41 -9.72 -5.73 9.76
CA PHE A 41 -9.08 -7.04 9.78
C PHE A 41 -8.87 -7.58 11.20
N TYR A 42 -9.12 -6.79 12.26
CA TYR A 42 -8.91 -7.21 13.64
C TYR A 42 -9.64 -8.52 13.97
N THR A 43 -10.93 -8.61 13.63
CA THR A 43 -11.75 -9.79 13.90
C THR A 43 -11.29 -11.02 13.12
N TYR A 44 -10.67 -10.85 11.95
CA TYR A 44 -10.07 -11.94 11.21
C TYR A 44 -8.88 -12.52 11.97
N TRP A 45 -7.89 -11.66 12.27
CA TRP A 45 -6.66 -12.08 12.93
C TRP A 45 -6.91 -12.64 14.32
N LYS A 46 -7.86 -12.06 15.07
CA LYS A 46 -8.22 -12.54 16.40
C LYS A 46 -8.64 -14.02 16.43
N LYS A 47 -9.23 -14.53 15.35
CA LYS A 47 -9.63 -15.95 15.23
C LYS A 47 -8.44 -16.89 15.02
N VAL A 48 -7.32 -16.36 14.51
CA VAL A 48 -6.14 -17.14 14.09
C VAL A 48 -4.85 -16.64 14.78
N ASP A 49 -4.97 -15.92 15.90
CA ASP A 49 -3.84 -15.31 16.65
C ASP A 49 -2.71 -16.32 16.91
N ASN A 50 -3.07 -17.55 17.28
CA ASN A 50 -2.10 -18.60 17.62
C ASN A 50 -1.32 -19.10 16.39
N GLU A 51 -1.91 -19.03 15.19
CA GLU A 51 -1.32 -19.54 13.95
C GLU A 51 -0.22 -18.62 13.38
N CYS A 52 -0.34 -17.32 13.67
CA CYS A 52 0.60 -16.28 13.25
C CYS A 52 1.54 -15.80 14.36
N SER A 53 1.59 -16.52 15.48
CA SER A 53 2.47 -16.17 16.60
C SER A 53 3.95 -16.30 16.20
N VAL A 54 4.76 -15.34 16.67
CA VAL A 54 6.21 -15.28 16.48
C VAL A 54 6.87 -15.23 17.84
N ASN A 55 7.90 -16.05 18.05
CA ASN A 55 8.74 -16.04 19.24
C ASN A 55 10.15 -15.61 18.84
N ILE A 56 10.66 -14.56 19.48
CA ILE A 56 11.99 -14.00 19.27
C ILE A 56 12.70 -14.03 20.62
N LYS A 57 13.81 -14.76 20.70
CA LYS A 57 14.62 -14.86 21.91
C LYS A 57 15.47 -13.61 22.08
N ALA A 58 15.82 -13.28 23.32
CA ALA A 58 16.65 -12.11 23.64
C ALA A 58 18.05 -12.13 22.98
N SER A 59 18.56 -13.31 22.62
CA SER A 59 19.86 -13.47 21.95
C SER A 59 19.78 -13.39 20.42
N GLU A 60 18.59 -13.31 19.84
CA GLU A 60 18.38 -13.25 18.38
C GLU A 60 18.39 -11.79 17.89
N LEU A 61 18.67 -11.58 16.60
CA LEU A 61 18.60 -10.28 15.91
C LEU A 61 19.49 -9.16 16.49
N ILE A 62 20.54 -9.49 17.24
CA ILE A 62 21.50 -8.52 17.79
C ILE A 62 22.32 -7.82 16.67
N SER A 63 22.51 -8.48 15.54
CA SER A 63 23.32 -7.99 14.42
C SER A 63 22.55 -6.98 13.56
N TYR A 64 23.24 -5.93 13.09
CA TYR A 64 22.70 -5.04 12.05
C TYR A 64 22.39 -5.78 10.73
N PHE A 65 23.12 -6.85 10.44
CA PHE A 65 22.98 -7.61 9.20
C PHE A 65 22.10 -8.86 9.43
N PRO A 66 21.04 -9.07 8.62
CA PRO A 66 20.19 -10.25 8.72
C PRO A 66 20.95 -11.55 8.45
N ASN A 67 21.89 -11.53 7.48
CA ASN A 67 22.77 -12.65 7.20
C ASN A 67 24.24 -12.18 7.16
N PRO A 68 25.01 -12.35 8.25
CA PRO A 68 26.42 -11.95 8.30
C PRO A 68 27.33 -12.69 7.31
N LYS A 69 26.86 -13.82 6.76
CA LYS A 69 27.62 -14.67 5.83
C LYS A 69 27.32 -14.38 4.36
N ASP A 70 26.30 -13.57 4.09
CA ASP A 70 25.78 -13.32 2.75
C ASP A 70 25.50 -11.82 2.57
N ALA A 71 26.59 -11.05 2.55
CA ALA A 71 26.58 -9.60 2.40
C ALA A 71 26.34 -9.20 0.92
N ASP A 72 25.25 -9.67 0.33
CA ASP A 72 24.77 -9.05 -0.91
C ASP A 72 24.51 -7.56 -0.65
N PHE A 73 24.66 -6.73 -1.69
CA PHE A 73 24.56 -5.27 -1.63
C PHE A 73 23.31 -4.79 -0.86
N PHE A 74 22.22 -5.56 -0.93
CA PHE A 74 20.96 -5.23 -0.31
C PHE A 74 20.84 -5.62 1.17
N CYS A 75 21.60 -6.60 1.68
CA CYS A 75 21.52 -7.07 3.07
C CYS A 75 20.06 -7.26 3.60
N GLN A 76 19.15 -7.79 2.78
CA GLN A 76 17.72 -7.96 3.09
C GLN A 76 17.40 -9.35 3.64
N MET A 77 16.20 -9.56 4.16
CA MET A 77 15.80 -10.87 4.71
C MET A 77 15.28 -11.80 3.60
N PRO A 78 16.01 -12.87 3.24
CA PRO A 78 15.62 -13.73 2.12
C PRO A 78 14.23 -14.35 2.30
N GLU A 79 13.88 -14.75 3.51
CA GLU A 79 12.59 -15.37 3.82
C GLU A 79 11.41 -14.42 3.57
N PHE A 80 11.61 -13.10 3.74
CA PHE A 80 10.58 -12.12 3.40
C PHE A 80 10.44 -11.94 1.89
N ILE A 81 11.57 -11.88 1.17
CA ILE A 81 11.57 -11.77 -0.29
C ILE A 81 10.84 -12.97 -0.92
N ASP A 82 11.09 -14.18 -0.42
CA ASP A 82 10.39 -15.39 -0.84
C ASP A 82 8.89 -15.32 -0.54
N ALA A 83 8.50 -14.84 0.64
CA ALA A 83 7.10 -14.64 1.00
C ALA A 83 6.39 -13.65 0.06
N VAL A 84 7.07 -12.55 -0.32
CA VAL A 84 6.56 -11.56 -1.27
C VAL A 84 6.39 -12.17 -2.66
N HIS A 85 7.38 -12.91 -3.17
CA HIS A 85 7.25 -13.65 -4.43
C HIS A 85 6.05 -14.59 -4.42
N ARG A 86 5.90 -15.35 -3.33
CA ARG A 86 4.82 -16.32 -3.19
C ARG A 86 3.45 -15.67 -3.20
N VAL A 87 3.22 -14.64 -2.39
CA VAL A 87 1.89 -14.02 -2.30
C VAL A 87 1.49 -13.33 -3.61
N HIS A 88 2.42 -12.72 -4.33
CA HIS A 88 2.13 -12.12 -5.63
C HIS A 88 1.87 -13.17 -6.72
N ARG A 89 2.57 -14.32 -6.69
CA ARG A 89 2.30 -15.45 -7.59
C ARG A 89 0.91 -16.02 -7.36
N LEU A 90 0.54 -16.23 -6.09
CA LEU A 90 -0.79 -16.69 -5.68
C LEU A 90 -1.88 -15.73 -6.14
N VAL A 91 -1.72 -14.44 -5.84
CA VAL A 91 -2.76 -13.45 -6.14
C VAL A 91 -2.82 -13.10 -7.63
N GLY A 92 -1.69 -13.17 -8.33
CA GLY A 92 -1.58 -12.78 -9.73
C GLY A 92 -1.71 -11.28 -9.96
N ASN A 93 -1.44 -10.44 -8.95
CA ASN A 93 -1.57 -8.99 -9.01
C ASN A 93 -0.28 -8.24 -9.39
N ALA A 94 0.89 -8.89 -9.38
CA ALA A 94 2.14 -8.25 -9.80
C ALA A 94 3.14 -9.26 -10.39
N VAL A 95 3.94 -8.81 -11.36
CA VAL A 95 5.09 -9.55 -11.85
C VAL A 95 6.28 -9.31 -10.92
N THR A 96 6.75 -10.37 -10.27
CA THR A 96 7.94 -10.33 -9.41
C THR A 96 9.17 -11.02 -10.03
N GLU A 97 8.96 -11.90 -11.01
CA GLU A 97 10.04 -12.69 -11.62
C GLU A 97 11.03 -11.79 -12.37
N GLY A 98 12.34 -11.98 -12.14
CA GLY A 98 13.37 -11.12 -12.71
C GLY A 98 13.27 -9.64 -12.28
N ARG A 99 12.71 -9.37 -11.09
CA ARG A 99 12.61 -8.03 -10.47
C ARG A 99 13.38 -7.99 -9.16
N TYR A 100 13.77 -6.78 -8.73
CA TYR A 100 14.38 -6.54 -7.43
C TYR A 100 13.30 -6.17 -6.42
N ILE A 101 13.24 -6.91 -5.30
CA ILE A 101 12.34 -6.59 -4.18
C ILE A 101 13.15 -5.80 -3.16
N ILE A 102 12.66 -4.61 -2.79
CA ILE A 102 13.31 -3.73 -1.80
C ILE A 102 12.40 -3.55 -0.59
N GLU A 103 12.88 -3.94 0.58
CA GLU A 103 12.22 -3.80 1.88
C GLU A 103 12.22 -2.35 2.36
N GLY A 104 11.17 -1.91 3.04
CA GLY A 104 11.15 -0.61 3.70
C GLY A 104 10.15 -0.50 4.83
N THR A 105 10.33 0.56 5.64
CA THR A 105 9.48 0.89 6.79
C THR A 105 8.16 1.50 6.33
N GLY A 106 7.34 0.67 5.68
CA GLY A 106 6.09 1.04 5.02
C GLY A 106 6.32 1.67 3.64
N SER A 107 5.24 1.70 2.83
CA SER A 107 5.27 2.33 1.50
C SER A 107 5.67 3.81 1.56
N SER A 108 5.36 4.51 2.65
CA SER A 108 5.73 5.92 2.84
C SER A 108 7.24 6.16 2.77
N GLN A 109 8.08 5.31 3.38
CA GLN A 109 9.53 5.44 3.30
C GLN A 109 10.03 5.09 1.88
N LEU A 110 9.47 4.02 1.31
CA LEU A 110 9.82 3.56 -0.04
C LEU A 110 9.47 4.58 -1.11
N PHE A 111 8.37 5.31 -0.96
CA PHE A 111 7.97 6.39 -1.86
C PHE A 111 9.05 7.47 -1.95
N ILE A 112 9.51 7.98 -0.80
CA ILE A 112 10.56 9.01 -0.75
C ILE A 112 11.87 8.47 -1.35
N ALA A 113 12.24 7.23 -1.02
CA ALA A 113 13.45 6.60 -1.55
C ALA A 113 13.40 6.39 -3.07
N ALA A 114 12.27 5.92 -3.59
CA ALA A 114 12.01 5.79 -5.02
C ALA A 114 12.06 7.15 -5.72
N LEU A 115 11.42 8.17 -5.15
CA LEU A 115 11.40 9.51 -5.70
C LEU A 115 12.81 10.10 -5.84
N ARG A 116 13.64 9.98 -4.79
CA ARG A 116 15.04 10.40 -4.85
C ARG A 116 15.85 9.60 -5.85
N ALA A 117 15.70 8.29 -5.89
CA ALA A 117 16.44 7.43 -6.82
C ALA A 117 16.16 7.81 -8.28
N LEU A 118 14.89 8.02 -8.62
CA LEU A 118 14.47 8.46 -9.95
C LEU A 118 14.97 9.87 -10.27
N ALA A 119 14.79 10.83 -9.36
CA ALA A 119 15.22 12.21 -9.59
C ALA A 119 16.74 12.36 -9.73
N CYS A 120 17.53 11.62 -8.93
CA CYS A 120 18.98 11.55 -9.10
C CYS A 120 19.36 11.01 -10.48
N THR A 121 18.68 9.95 -10.93
CA THR A 121 18.91 9.35 -12.25
C THR A 121 18.59 10.32 -13.37
N ALA A 122 17.48 11.05 -13.30
CA ALA A 122 17.17 12.09 -14.27
C ALA A 122 18.19 13.23 -14.28
N LYS A 123 18.64 13.69 -13.11
CA LYS A 123 19.65 14.76 -13.01
C LYS A 123 21.02 14.36 -13.57
N GLU A 124 21.39 13.09 -13.48
CA GLU A 124 22.61 12.58 -14.13
C GLU A 124 22.55 12.72 -15.66
N THR A 125 21.35 12.63 -16.25
CA THR A 125 21.14 12.72 -17.69
C THR A 125 20.85 14.13 -18.20
N THR A 126 20.50 15.08 -17.32
CA THR A 126 20.18 16.47 -17.72
C THR A 126 21.25 17.46 -17.27
N SER A 127 21.77 18.27 -18.20
CA SER A 127 22.75 19.33 -17.88
C SER A 127 22.17 20.56 -17.16
N ASN A 128 20.86 20.60 -16.92
CA ASN A 128 20.19 21.73 -16.29
C ASN A 128 20.10 21.56 -14.76
N LYS A 129 20.12 22.68 -14.02
CA LYS A 129 19.98 22.69 -12.55
C LYS A 129 18.51 22.68 -12.10
N LYS A 130 17.54 22.53 -13.00
CA LYS A 130 16.11 22.62 -12.63
C LYS A 130 15.74 21.45 -11.72
N HIS A 131 14.74 21.66 -10.87
CA HIS A 131 14.13 20.57 -10.10
C HIS A 131 13.36 19.65 -11.05
N ILE A 132 13.42 18.35 -10.81
CA ILE A 132 12.58 17.37 -11.52
C ILE A 132 11.12 17.58 -11.08
N PRO A 133 10.19 17.87 -12.00
CA PRO A 133 8.77 17.96 -11.70
C PRO A 133 8.22 16.64 -11.15
N VAL A 134 7.44 16.72 -10.08
CA VAL A 134 6.66 15.59 -9.54
C VAL A 134 5.18 15.92 -9.61
N VAL A 135 4.41 15.05 -10.23
CA VAL A 135 2.99 15.26 -10.51
C VAL A 135 2.17 14.03 -10.19
N CYS A 136 0.89 14.21 -9.91
CA CYS A 136 -0.07 13.13 -9.70
C CYS A 136 -1.44 13.60 -10.19
N ALA A 137 -2.17 12.76 -10.91
CA ALA A 137 -3.50 13.11 -11.40
C ALA A 137 -4.47 13.37 -10.23
N GLU A 138 -5.19 14.50 -10.24
CA GLU A 138 -6.23 14.77 -9.24
C GLU A 138 -7.49 13.90 -9.43
N PRO A 139 -8.22 13.55 -8.35
CA PRO A 139 -7.79 13.64 -6.94
C PRO A 139 -6.73 12.58 -6.61
N TYR A 140 -5.84 12.87 -5.66
CA TYR A 140 -4.72 12.00 -5.27
C TYR A 140 -4.55 11.92 -3.75
N TYR A 141 -3.70 10.99 -3.29
CA TYR A 141 -3.36 10.84 -1.87
C TYR A 141 -2.60 12.06 -1.35
N SER A 142 -3.21 12.80 -0.42
CA SER A 142 -2.70 14.07 0.11
C SER A 142 -1.25 14.02 0.62
N PHE A 143 -0.83 12.87 1.16
CA PHE A 143 0.53 12.66 1.66
C PHE A 143 1.63 12.98 0.63
N TYR A 144 1.42 12.72 -0.66
CA TYR A 144 2.46 12.94 -1.67
C TYR A 144 2.88 14.40 -1.74
N LYS A 145 1.93 15.32 -1.81
CA LYS A 145 2.21 16.76 -1.82
C LYS A 145 2.90 17.18 -0.52
N GLU A 146 2.31 16.79 0.61
CA GLU A 146 2.79 17.19 1.94
C GLU A 146 4.24 16.76 2.18
N VAL A 147 4.57 15.49 1.90
CA VAL A 147 5.92 14.97 2.14
C VAL A 147 6.96 15.59 1.21
N ILE A 148 6.61 15.82 -0.07
CA ILE A 148 7.52 16.41 -1.05
C ILE A 148 7.82 17.87 -0.70
N GLU A 149 6.80 18.65 -0.36
CA GLU A 149 6.95 20.05 0.03
C GLU A 149 7.69 20.19 1.36
N GLN A 150 7.44 19.30 2.31
CA GLN A 150 8.12 19.29 3.61
C GLN A 150 9.60 18.94 3.51
N GLU A 151 9.97 18.01 2.61
CA GLU A 151 11.35 17.56 2.44
C GLU A 151 12.27 18.65 1.86
N ARG A 152 11.73 19.63 1.13
CA ARG A 152 12.49 20.75 0.52
C ARG A 152 13.73 20.29 -0.26
N SER A 153 13.57 19.21 -1.02
CA SER A 153 14.64 18.59 -1.80
C SER A 153 15.14 19.50 -2.92
N GLU A 154 16.45 19.58 -3.12
CA GLU A 154 17.06 20.25 -4.28
C GLU A 154 16.96 19.41 -5.58
N LEU A 155 16.47 18.17 -5.49
CA LEU A 155 16.37 17.26 -6.62
C LEU A 155 15.07 17.44 -7.39
N TYR A 156 13.96 17.60 -6.68
CA TYR A 156 12.61 17.54 -7.26
C TYR A 156 11.66 18.53 -6.59
N GLN A 157 10.57 18.84 -7.27
CA GLN A 157 9.56 19.77 -6.79
C GLN A 157 8.16 19.30 -7.18
N TRP A 158 7.22 19.40 -6.25
CA TRP A 158 5.80 19.19 -6.53
C TRP A 158 5.28 20.20 -7.57
N LYS A 159 4.61 19.71 -8.61
CA LYS A 159 4.04 20.52 -9.70
C LYS A 159 2.53 20.33 -9.90
N GLY A 160 1.86 19.58 -9.03
CA GLY A 160 0.40 19.49 -9.01
C GLY A 160 -0.16 18.41 -9.93
N ASP A 161 -1.32 18.71 -10.52
CA ASP A 161 -2.13 17.78 -11.28
C ASP A 161 -1.47 17.35 -12.60
N ALA A 162 -1.29 16.03 -12.76
CA ALA A 162 -0.72 15.45 -13.98
C ALA A 162 -1.60 15.68 -15.23
N ASN A 163 -2.91 15.90 -15.09
CA ASN A 163 -3.79 16.12 -16.25
C ASN A 163 -3.62 17.50 -16.89
N THR A 164 -3.23 18.49 -16.09
CA THR A 164 -3.03 19.89 -16.54
C THR A 164 -1.55 20.25 -16.68
N PHE A 165 -0.65 19.38 -16.23
CA PHE A 165 0.78 19.54 -16.38
C PHE A 165 1.18 19.48 -17.85
N GLN A 166 1.67 20.60 -18.37
CA GLN A 166 2.32 20.65 -19.66
C GLN A 166 3.78 20.25 -19.46
N SER A 167 4.15 19.06 -19.94
CA SER A 167 5.55 18.66 -19.93
C SER A 167 6.34 19.61 -20.83
N GLU A 168 7.16 20.48 -20.22
CA GLU A 168 8.31 21.05 -20.93
C GLU A 168 9.18 19.88 -21.46
N SER A 169 9.96 20.10 -22.52
CA SER A 169 10.98 19.13 -22.93
C SER A 169 11.90 18.82 -21.73
N GLY A 170 11.88 17.57 -21.27
CA GLY A 170 12.72 17.08 -20.17
C GLY A 170 12.03 16.07 -19.24
N PRO A 171 12.77 15.58 -18.23
CA PRO A 171 12.31 14.53 -17.34
C PRO A 171 11.29 15.03 -16.31
N TYR A 172 10.37 14.14 -15.94
CA TYR A 172 9.42 14.32 -14.85
C TYR A 172 9.19 12.98 -14.14
N ILE A 173 8.57 13.04 -12.96
CA ILE A 173 8.11 11.86 -12.22
C ILE A 173 6.60 11.96 -12.04
N GLU A 174 5.88 11.01 -12.62
CA GLU A 174 4.46 10.83 -12.37
C GLU A 174 4.25 9.80 -11.25
N VAL A 175 3.41 10.15 -10.27
CA VAL A 175 2.96 9.22 -9.23
C VAL A 175 1.58 8.71 -9.63
N VAL A 176 1.42 7.38 -9.71
CA VAL A 176 0.16 6.75 -10.12
C VAL A 176 -0.29 5.80 -9.01
N THR A 177 -1.40 6.12 -8.36
CA THR A 177 -2.02 5.23 -7.36
C THR A 177 -3.13 4.43 -8.02
N SER A 178 -3.08 3.11 -7.94
CA SER A 178 -4.10 2.24 -8.55
C SER A 178 -4.33 0.96 -7.75
N PRO A 179 -5.54 0.72 -7.19
CA PRO A 179 -6.67 1.63 -7.09
C PRO A 179 -6.32 2.92 -6.37
N ASN A 180 -6.89 4.02 -6.84
CA ASN A 180 -6.54 5.36 -6.40
C ASN A 180 -7.08 5.68 -5.01
N ASN A 181 -6.36 6.55 -4.32
CA ASN A 181 -6.81 7.21 -3.11
C ASN A 181 -7.12 8.68 -3.47
N PRO A 182 -8.37 9.17 -3.30
CA PRO A 182 -9.43 8.59 -2.46
C PRO A 182 -10.51 7.77 -3.18
N ASP A 183 -10.62 7.89 -4.51
CA ASP A 183 -11.83 7.49 -5.22
C ASP A 183 -11.94 5.99 -5.59
N GLY A 184 -10.90 5.19 -5.31
CA GLY A 184 -10.86 3.75 -5.61
C GLY A 184 -10.77 3.42 -7.10
N THR A 185 -10.55 4.41 -7.98
CA THR A 185 -10.47 4.19 -9.43
C THR A 185 -9.19 3.48 -9.84
N THR A 186 -9.27 2.56 -10.80
CA THR A 186 -8.08 2.02 -11.46
C THR A 186 -7.45 3.09 -12.34
N ARG A 187 -6.13 3.31 -12.19
CA ARG A 187 -5.41 4.38 -12.91
C ARG A 187 -4.23 3.86 -13.69
N LYS A 188 -3.87 4.63 -14.72
CA LYS A 188 -2.68 4.49 -15.55
C LYS A 188 -2.00 5.85 -15.64
N PRO A 189 -0.72 5.91 -16.05
CA PRO A 189 -0.05 7.18 -16.32
C PRO A 189 -0.85 7.99 -17.36
N VAL A 190 -0.99 9.29 -17.13
CA VAL A 190 -1.69 10.21 -18.05
C VAL A 190 -0.71 10.95 -18.96
N LEU A 191 0.54 11.11 -18.53
CA LEU A 191 1.58 11.74 -19.32
C LEU A 191 2.25 10.73 -20.26
N LYS A 192 2.61 11.19 -21.46
CA LYS A 192 3.18 10.36 -22.55
C LYS A 192 4.60 10.76 -22.94
N GLY A 193 5.30 11.54 -22.14
CA GLY A 193 6.65 12.00 -22.45
C GLY A 193 7.66 10.85 -22.36
N GLU A 194 8.58 10.77 -23.32
CA GLU A 194 9.59 9.69 -23.40
C GLU A 194 10.59 9.70 -22.23
N GLU A 195 10.83 10.86 -21.63
CA GLU A 195 11.71 11.04 -20.46
C GLU A 195 10.95 10.94 -19.12
N GLY A 196 9.66 10.60 -19.16
CA GLY A 196 8.82 10.44 -17.98
C GLY A 196 9.15 9.16 -17.22
N MET A 197 9.35 9.29 -15.91
CA MET A 197 9.45 8.14 -15.02
C MET A 197 8.18 8.02 -14.19
N VAL A 198 7.81 6.80 -13.81
CA VAL A 198 6.57 6.57 -13.06
C VAL A 198 6.80 5.73 -11.82
N ILE A 199 6.25 6.19 -10.69
CA ILE A 199 6.09 5.40 -9.47
C ILE A 199 4.64 4.93 -9.40
N HIS A 200 4.42 3.61 -9.41
CA HIS A 200 3.10 3.05 -9.21
C HIS A 200 2.90 2.66 -7.74
N ASP A 201 2.01 3.35 -7.04
CA ASP A 201 1.56 2.95 -5.70
C ASP A 201 0.36 2.00 -5.81
N LEU A 202 0.61 0.74 -5.47
CA LEU A 202 -0.33 -0.36 -5.59
C LEU A 202 -0.76 -0.88 -4.22
N ALA A 203 -0.74 -0.02 -3.19
CA ALA A 203 -1.13 -0.38 -1.82
C ALA A 203 -2.51 -1.06 -1.75
N TYR A 204 -3.46 -0.67 -2.59
CA TYR A 204 -4.81 -1.21 -2.63
C TYR A 204 -5.04 -2.25 -3.73
N TYR A 205 -4.03 -2.66 -4.50
CA TYR A 205 -4.21 -3.61 -5.61
C TYR A 205 -4.28 -5.07 -5.11
N TRP A 206 -5.32 -5.37 -4.34
CA TRP A 206 -5.58 -6.68 -3.72
C TRP A 206 -7.04 -7.11 -3.93
N PRO A 207 -7.34 -8.43 -3.95
CA PRO A 207 -8.65 -8.95 -4.32
C PRO A 207 -9.81 -8.52 -3.40
N HIS A 208 -9.52 -8.04 -2.19
CA HIS A 208 -10.52 -7.49 -1.27
C HIS A 208 -10.91 -6.05 -1.58
N TYR A 209 -10.13 -5.30 -2.35
CA TYR A 209 -10.46 -3.93 -2.74
C TYR A 209 -10.92 -3.83 -4.19
N THR A 210 -10.33 -4.61 -5.08
CA THR A 210 -10.58 -4.49 -6.52
C THR A 210 -10.43 -5.85 -7.24
N PRO A 211 -11.11 -6.08 -8.37
CA PRO A 211 -10.85 -7.22 -9.23
C PRO A 211 -9.39 -7.22 -9.71
N ILE A 212 -8.72 -8.38 -9.64
CA ILE A 212 -7.38 -8.56 -10.21
C ILE A 212 -7.53 -8.95 -11.67
N THR A 213 -7.44 -7.97 -12.57
CA THR A 213 -7.67 -8.17 -14.02
C THR A 213 -6.41 -8.58 -14.77
N SER A 214 -5.25 -8.17 -14.29
CA SER A 214 -3.94 -8.56 -14.82
C SER A 214 -2.82 -8.32 -13.80
N PRO A 215 -1.71 -9.06 -13.86
CA PRO A 215 -0.54 -8.75 -13.05
C PRO A 215 0.04 -7.39 -13.47
N ALA A 216 0.27 -6.51 -12.50
CA ALA A 216 0.97 -5.25 -12.73
C ALA A 216 2.44 -5.52 -13.08
N ASP A 217 2.96 -4.86 -14.11
CA ASP A 217 4.36 -4.99 -14.56
C ASP A 217 4.93 -3.61 -14.90
N TYR A 218 5.11 -2.77 -13.88
CA TYR A 218 5.66 -1.42 -14.01
C TYR A 218 7.10 -1.33 -13.48
N ASP A 219 7.80 -0.24 -13.81
CA ASP A 219 9.23 -0.08 -13.48
C ASP A 219 9.50 0.01 -11.97
N VAL A 220 8.65 0.74 -11.25
CA VAL A 220 8.67 0.88 -9.79
C VAL A 220 7.25 0.70 -9.28
N MET A 221 7.02 -0.36 -8.53
CA MET A 221 5.74 -0.68 -7.90
C MET A 221 5.88 -0.71 -6.39
N LEU A 222 5.00 -0.03 -5.66
CA LEU A 222 5.02 0.05 -4.20
C LEU A 222 3.84 -0.71 -3.60
N PHE A 223 4.11 -1.48 -2.56
CA PHE A 223 3.12 -2.23 -1.80
C PHE A 223 3.33 -2.04 -0.30
N THR A 224 2.29 -2.32 0.49
CA THR A 224 2.38 -2.29 1.95
C THR A 224 1.55 -3.38 2.61
N LEU A 225 2.13 -3.96 3.66
CA LEU A 225 1.44 -4.90 4.55
C LEU A 225 0.20 -4.26 5.19
N SER A 226 0.23 -2.93 5.41
CA SER A 226 -0.85 -2.17 6.03
C SER A 226 -2.19 -2.43 5.35
N LYS A 227 -2.23 -2.34 4.02
CA LYS A 227 -3.46 -2.47 3.24
C LYS A 227 -3.68 -3.89 2.73
N ALA A 228 -2.61 -4.67 2.58
CA ALA A 228 -2.70 -6.08 2.24
C ALA A 228 -3.36 -6.91 3.37
N THR A 229 -2.95 -6.69 4.63
CA THR A 229 -3.36 -7.56 5.75
C THR A 229 -3.91 -6.82 6.98
N GLY A 230 -3.87 -5.49 7.00
CA GLY A 230 -4.32 -4.71 8.16
C GLY A 230 -3.26 -4.43 9.21
N HIS A 231 -2.02 -4.90 9.02
CA HIS A 231 -0.94 -4.72 9.97
C HIS A 231 -0.21 -3.37 9.80
N ALA A 232 -0.96 -2.28 9.84
CA ALA A 232 -0.42 -0.93 9.66
C ALA A 232 0.66 -0.57 10.70
N GLY A 233 0.51 -1.05 11.94
CA GLY A 233 1.49 -0.82 13.01
C GLY A 233 2.83 -1.54 12.83
N SER A 234 2.92 -2.58 11.99
CA SER A 234 4.19 -3.27 11.73
C SER A 234 5.15 -2.43 10.89
N ARG A 235 4.63 -1.38 10.21
CA ARG A 235 5.41 -0.51 9.33
C ARG A 235 6.22 -1.29 8.29
N VAL A 236 5.60 -2.26 7.61
CA VAL A 236 6.25 -3.04 6.55
C VAL A 236 5.69 -2.68 5.18
N GLY A 237 6.59 -2.44 4.23
CA GLY A 237 6.31 -2.28 2.82
C GLY A 237 7.42 -2.85 1.97
N TRP A 238 7.14 -3.01 0.68
CA TRP A 238 8.14 -3.45 -0.29
C TRP A 238 7.93 -2.75 -1.62
N ALA A 239 9.03 -2.50 -2.33
CA ALA A 239 9.04 -2.04 -3.70
C ALA A 239 9.46 -3.19 -4.62
N ILE A 240 8.82 -3.33 -5.77
CA ILE A 240 9.24 -4.22 -6.85
C ILE A 240 9.79 -3.33 -7.97
N VAL A 241 11.05 -3.53 -8.32
CA VAL A 241 11.80 -2.63 -9.21
C VAL A 241 12.40 -3.42 -10.37
N LYS A 242 12.16 -2.96 -11.60
CA LYS A 242 12.72 -3.59 -12.82
C LYS A 242 14.22 -3.32 -12.97
N ASN A 243 14.60 -2.05 -12.88
CA ASN A 243 15.97 -1.62 -13.18
C ASN A 243 16.89 -1.81 -11.96
N LYS A 244 17.99 -2.54 -12.14
CA LYS A 244 18.98 -2.83 -11.08
C LYS A 244 19.59 -1.58 -10.47
N GLU A 245 19.93 -0.58 -11.27
CA GLU A 245 20.59 0.63 -10.79
C GLU A 245 19.61 1.52 -10.01
N ILE A 246 18.35 1.59 -10.44
CA ILE A 246 17.29 2.25 -9.65
C ILE A 246 17.11 1.51 -8.31
N ALA A 247 17.03 0.18 -8.33
CA ALA A 247 16.89 -0.63 -7.13
C ALA A 247 18.04 -0.40 -6.13
N LYS A 248 19.29 -0.36 -6.63
CA LYS A 248 20.48 -0.03 -5.82
C LYS A 248 20.40 1.38 -5.23
N LYS A 249 19.96 2.37 -6.00
CA LYS A 249 19.81 3.76 -5.51
C LYS A 249 18.74 3.86 -4.43
N ILE A 250 17.61 3.18 -4.60
CA ILE A 250 16.55 3.09 -3.58
C ILE A 250 17.13 2.47 -2.30
N HIS A 251 17.76 1.30 -2.42
CA HIS A 251 18.35 0.61 -1.28
C HIS A 251 19.40 1.45 -0.56
N LYS A 252 20.33 2.06 -1.32
CA LYS A 252 21.35 2.95 -0.76
C LYS A 252 20.72 4.10 0.03
N HIS A 253 19.62 4.68 -0.47
CA HIS A 253 18.93 5.74 0.27
C HIS A 253 18.36 5.25 1.59
N LEU A 254 17.68 4.10 1.59
CA LEU A 254 17.12 3.48 2.80
C LEU A 254 18.21 3.13 3.82
N PHE A 255 19.33 2.58 3.36
CA PHE A 255 20.48 2.28 4.20
C PHE A 255 21.04 3.55 4.86
N LEU A 256 21.17 4.65 4.10
CA LEU A 256 21.63 5.94 4.64
C LEU A 256 20.63 6.59 5.61
N MET A 257 19.34 6.29 5.48
CA MET A 257 18.30 6.83 6.37
C MET A 257 18.23 6.13 7.72
N SER A 258 18.26 4.80 7.74
CA SER A 258 17.95 4.02 8.95
C SER A 258 18.80 2.77 9.14
N ILE A 259 19.80 2.52 8.30
CA ILE A 259 20.64 1.31 8.33
C ILE A 259 19.76 0.06 8.24
N GLY A 260 18.86 0.06 7.24
CA GLY A 260 17.91 -1.02 7.01
C GLY A 260 16.59 -0.85 7.75
N SER A 261 15.87 -1.96 7.92
CA SER A 261 14.55 -2.01 8.55
C SER A 261 14.58 -2.88 9.81
N CYS A 262 13.59 -2.72 10.69
CA CYS A 262 13.44 -3.53 11.90
C CYS A 262 13.16 -5.00 11.55
N GLN A 263 14.11 -5.89 11.89
CA GLN A 263 14.03 -7.31 11.53
C GLN A 263 12.85 -8.02 12.20
N GLU A 264 12.48 -7.65 13.43
CA GLU A 264 11.32 -8.20 14.14
C GLU A 264 10.02 -7.98 13.37
N GLY A 265 9.84 -6.76 12.84
CA GLY A 265 8.68 -6.39 12.04
C GLY A 265 8.57 -7.23 10.76
N PHE A 266 9.71 -7.48 10.12
CA PHE A 266 9.81 -8.29 8.91
C PHE A 266 9.60 -9.78 9.18
N ILE A 267 10.14 -10.35 10.25
CA ILE A 267 9.87 -11.76 10.64
C ILE A 267 8.37 -11.97 10.88
N ARG A 268 7.73 -11.04 11.58
CA ARG A 268 6.27 -11.07 11.78
C ARG A 268 5.53 -10.96 10.45
N ALA A 269 5.94 -10.06 9.57
CA ALA A 269 5.35 -9.90 8.25
C ALA A 269 5.48 -11.17 7.40
N THR A 270 6.66 -11.81 7.37
CA THR A 270 6.92 -13.08 6.69
C THR A 270 5.96 -14.16 7.16
N LYS A 271 5.82 -14.34 8.48
CA LYS A 271 4.89 -15.33 9.05
C LYS A 271 3.44 -15.08 8.64
N ILE A 272 3.00 -13.81 8.67
CA ILE A 272 1.66 -13.39 8.26
C ILE A 272 1.44 -13.66 6.76
N ILE A 273 2.38 -13.28 5.89
CA ILE A 273 2.27 -13.45 4.44
C ILE A 273 2.22 -14.94 4.07
N HIS A 274 3.05 -15.77 4.69
CA HIS A 274 2.99 -17.23 4.51
C HIS A 274 1.63 -17.78 4.93
N PHE A 275 1.13 -17.41 6.11
CA PHE A 275 -0.18 -17.86 6.58
C PHE A 275 -1.30 -17.47 5.59
N VAL A 276 -1.27 -16.23 5.07
CA VAL A 276 -2.24 -15.81 4.05
C VAL A 276 -2.12 -16.68 2.81
N ALA A 277 -0.91 -16.94 2.31
CA ALA A 277 -0.73 -17.76 1.12
C ALA A 277 -1.17 -19.22 1.35
N ASP A 278 -0.82 -19.81 2.50
CA ASP A 278 -1.23 -21.16 2.91
C ASP A 278 -2.76 -21.31 2.96
N SER A 279 -3.50 -20.23 3.29
CA SER A 279 -4.97 -20.27 3.33
C SER A 279 -5.65 -20.41 1.96
N TYR A 280 -4.91 -20.29 0.86
CA TYR A 280 -5.42 -20.46 -0.51
C TYR A 280 -4.71 -21.59 -1.27
N GLU A 281 -3.41 -21.74 -1.06
CA GLU A 281 -2.63 -22.80 -1.69
C GLU A 281 -2.75 -24.09 -0.88
N HIS A 282 -3.33 -25.12 -1.49
CA HIS A 282 -3.35 -26.48 -0.95
C HIS A 282 -2.05 -27.21 -1.31
N ASP A 283 -0.91 -26.53 -1.21
CA ASP A 283 0.39 -27.08 -1.62
C ASP A 283 0.81 -28.18 -0.64
N VAL A 284 0.61 -29.42 -1.07
CA VAL A 284 0.85 -30.63 -0.30
C VAL A 284 2.34 -30.76 0.05
N ASP A 285 3.26 -30.30 -0.80
CA ASP A 285 4.71 -30.36 -0.56
C ASP A 285 5.15 -29.33 0.50
N TYR A 286 4.54 -28.13 0.50
CA TYR A 286 4.81 -27.14 1.56
C TYR A 286 4.32 -27.63 2.94
N MET A 287 3.20 -28.36 2.98
CA MET A 287 2.66 -28.96 4.20
C MET A 287 3.43 -30.22 4.67
N LEU A 288 4.25 -30.84 3.82
CA LEU A 288 5.02 -32.05 4.15
C LEU A 288 6.36 -31.74 4.86
N VAL A 289 6.91 -30.52 4.72
CA VAL A 289 8.25 -30.16 5.24
C VAL A 289 8.22 -29.54 6.66
N LYS A 290 7.06 -29.11 7.18
CA LYS A 290 6.89 -28.55 8.55
C LYS A 290 5.53 -28.98 9.17
N PRO A 291 5.38 -28.97 10.52
CA PRO A 291 4.83 -30.08 11.30
C PRO A 291 3.33 -30.40 11.09
N PRO A 292 2.92 -31.65 11.41
CA PRO A 292 1.64 -32.27 11.05
C PRO A 292 0.51 -31.87 12.02
N LYS A 293 0.33 -30.58 12.25
CA LYS A 293 -0.94 -30.09 12.77
C LYS A 293 -1.64 -29.45 11.60
N VAL A 294 -2.60 -30.17 11.04
CA VAL A 294 -3.68 -29.63 10.22
C VAL A 294 -4.18 -28.38 10.95
N PRO A 295 -3.81 -27.16 10.51
CA PRO A 295 -4.19 -25.98 11.27
C PRO A 295 -5.69 -25.81 11.13
N VAL A 296 -6.29 -25.00 11.99
CA VAL A 296 -7.67 -24.52 11.84
C VAL A 296 -7.87 -23.79 10.48
N LEU A 297 -6.81 -23.64 9.67
CA LEU A 297 -6.80 -23.19 8.27
C LEU A 297 -7.96 -23.72 7.43
N PHE A 298 -8.35 -24.99 7.59
CA PHE A 298 -9.40 -25.59 6.76
C PHE A 298 -10.82 -25.11 7.09
N GLU A 299 -11.01 -24.44 8.23
CA GLU A 299 -12.31 -23.88 8.64
C GLU A 299 -12.36 -22.34 8.49
N ALA A 300 -11.21 -21.68 8.44
CA ALA A 300 -11.14 -20.22 8.34
C ALA A 300 -11.26 -19.76 6.89
N GLU A 301 -12.22 -18.87 6.62
CA GLU A 301 -12.31 -18.12 5.36
C GLU A 301 -10.95 -17.46 5.03
N GLY A 302 -10.53 -17.44 3.77
CA GLY A 302 -9.31 -16.76 3.36
C GLY A 302 -9.38 -15.24 3.60
N LEU A 303 -8.25 -14.60 3.88
CA LEU A 303 -8.20 -13.16 4.23
C LEU A 303 -8.83 -12.23 3.18
N PHE A 304 -8.49 -12.38 1.91
CA PHE A 304 -9.04 -11.62 0.78
C PHE A 304 -10.53 -11.86 0.54
N ASP A 305 -11.04 -13.07 0.80
CA ASP A 305 -12.48 -13.33 0.77
C ASP A 305 -13.21 -12.67 1.93
N TYR A 306 -12.68 -12.82 3.15
CA TYR A 306 -13.17 -12.11 4.33
C TYR A 306 -13.20 -10.59 4.09
N GLY A 307 -12.10 -10.02 3.61
CA GLY A 307 -11.96 -8.59 3.34
C GLY A 307 -12.99 -8.11 2.32
N HIS A 308 -13.11 -8.82 1.19
CA HIS A 308 -14.07 -8.50 0.15
C HIS A 308 -15.51 -8.54 0.67
N ARG A 309 -15.87 -9.58 1.44
CA ARG A 309 -17.23 -9.74 2.00
C ARG A 309 -17.58 -8.61 2.96
N ILE A 310 -16.66 -8.23 3.85
CA ILE A 310 -16.87 -7.13 4.80
C ILE A 310 -16.99 -5.80 4.06
N LEU A 311 -16.13 -5.51 3.09
CA LEU A 311 -16.18 -4.26 2.32
C LEU A 311 -17.44 -4.19 1.45
N ALA A 312 -17.83 -5.29 0.78
CA ALA A 312 -19.08 -5.36 0.03
C ALA A 312 -20.30 -5.06 0.90
N LEU A 313 -20.34 -5.59 2.13
CA LEU A 313 -21.43 -5.30 3.08
C LEU A 313 -21.44 -3.82 3.48
N ARG A 314 -20.27 -3.22 3.75
CA ARG A 314 -20.15 -1.80 4.08
C ARG A 314 -20.61 -0.92 2.92
N TRP A 315 -20.13 -1.18 1.71
CA TRP A 315 -20.53 -0.45 0.50
C TRP A 315 -22.01 -0.59 0.19
N LYS A 316 -22.60 -1.77 0.36
CA LYS A 316 -24.05 -1.98 0.19
C LYS A 316 -24.85 -1.09 1.15
N ARG A 317 -24.46 -1.02 2.42
CA ARG A 317 -25.11 -0.18 3.43
C ARG A 317 -24.93 1.31 3.14
N LEU A 318 -23.71 1.71 2.79
CA LEU A 318 -23.38 3.10 2.46
C LEU A 318 -24.17 3.58 1.23
N ARG A 319 -24.22 2.79 0.15
CA ARG A 319 -25.02 3.09 -1.04
C ARG A 319 -26.50 3.22 -0.74
N ALA A 320 -27.06 2.33 0.09
CA ALA A 320 -28.47 2.41 0.47
C ALA A 320 -28.84 3.70 1.23
N ILE A 321 -27.88 4.30 1.96
CA ILE A 321 -28.06 5.58 2.64
C ILE A 321 -27.85 6.74 1.64
N ALA A 322 -26.78 6.71 0.84
CA ALA A 322 -26.49 7.76 -0.13
C ALA A 322 -27.58 7.90 -1.20
N GLN A 323 -28.21 6.81 -1.64
CA GLN A 323 -29.34 6.84 -2.58
C GLN A 323 -30.57 7.59 -2.04
N ARG A 324 -30.67 7.79 -0.73
CA ARG A 324 -31.73 8.56 -0.08
C ARG A 324 -31.31 10.00 0.23
N SER A 325 -30.07 10.36 -0.10
CA SER A 325 -29.51 11.68 0.12
C SER A 325 -29.48 12.46 -1.20
N GLU A 326 -29.91 13.71 -1.15
CA GLU A 326 -29.77 14.63 -2.29
C GLU A 326 -28.42 15.37 -2.28
N VAL A 327 -27.63 15.22 -1.21
CA VAL A 327 -26.40 15.99 -0.96
C VAL A 327 -25.12 15.15 -1.02
N VAL A 328 -25.24 13.81 -0.99
CA VAL A 328 -24.10 12.88 -1.08
C VAL A 328 -24.29 11.97 -2.28
N SER A 329 -23.27 11.92 -3.14
CA SER A 329 -23.14 10.91 -4.19
C SER A 329 -21.90 10.05 -3.92
N LEU A 330 -21.91 8.83 -4.45
CA LEU A 330 -20.81 7.88 -4.33
C LEU A 330 -20.34 7.48 -5.73
N PRO A 331 -19.06 7.16 -5.91
CA PRO A 331 -18.57 6.64 -7.17
C PRO A 331 -19.30 5.36 -7.55
N ASP A 332 -19.57 5.19 -8.83
CA ASP A 332 -20.13 3.96 -9.38
C ASP A 332 -19.03 3.11 -9.99
N PHE A 333 -19.12 1.79 -9.79
CA PHE A 333 -18.11 0.84 -10.24
C PHE A 333 -18.77 -0.27 -11.02
N SER A 334 -18.23 -0.54 -12.21
CA SER A 334 -18.63 -1.69 -13.00
C SER A 334 -17.91 -2.95 -12.49
N PRO A 335 -18.56 -4.13 -12.54
CA PRO A 335 -17.89 -5.37 -12.19
C PRO A 335 -16.89 -5.75 -13.28
N GLU A 336 -15.78 -6.34 -12.88
CA GLU A 336 -14.76 -6.88 -13.78
C GLU A 336 -14.44 -8.32 -13.40
N PHE A 337 -13.90 -9.09 -14.36
CA PHE A 337 -13.49 -10.47 -14.10
C PHE A 337 -12.22 -10.45 -13.26
N CYS A 338 -12.29 -11.05 -12.07
CA CYS A 338 -11.16 -11.18 -11.17
C CYS A 338 -10.49 -12.53 -11.38
N ASN A 339 -9.26 -12.53 -11.92
CA ASN A 339 -8.50 -13.74 -12.19
C ASN A 339 -8.23 -14.54 -10.90
N PHE A 340 -7.98 -13.86 -9.79
CA PHE A 340 -7.79 -14.51 -8.49
C PHE A 340 -9.05 -15.27 -8.03
N LYS A 341 -10.25 -14.70 -8.22
CA LYS A 341 -11.51 -15.31 -7.76
C LYS A 341 -12.19 -16.20 -8.82
N GLY A 342 -11.71 -16.19 -10.06
CA GLY A 342 -12.31 -16.91 -11.19
C GLY A 342 -13.74 -16.49 -11.54
N LYS A 343 -14.15 -15.26 -11.18
CA LYS A 343 -15.52 -14.76 -11.40
C LYS A 343 -15.58 -13.24 -11.48
N LEU A 344 -16.72 -12.72 -11.96
CA LEU A 344 -17.03 -11.30 -11.91
C LEU A 344 -17.17 -10.82 -10.46
N THR A 345 -16.48 -9.74 -10.13
CA THR A 345 -16.53 -9.09 -8.82
C THR A 345 -16.63 -7.59 -8.99
N TYR A 346 -17.33 -6.93 -8.06
CA TYR A 346 -17.37 -5.46 -8.02
C TYR A 346 -16.15 -4.92 -7.26
N PRO A 347 -15.56 -3.79 -7.68
CA PRO A 347 -14.67 -3.03 -6.81
C PRO A 347 -15.34 -2.69 -5.48
N THR A 348 -14.60 -2.89 -4.40
CA THR A 348 -15.00 -2.59 -3.02
C THR A 348 -13.90 -1.78 -2.33
N PRO A 349 -13.71 -0.49 -2.71
CA PRO A 349 -12.59 0.31 -2.23
C PRO A 349 -12.48 0.33 -0.69
N GLY A 350 -11.25 0.32 -0.19
CA GLY A 350 -10.94 0.35 1.24
C GLY A 350 -10.73 1.75 1.80
N ILE A 351 -11.17 2.76 1.06
CA ILE A 351 -10.93 4.19 1.28
C ILE A 351 -12.28 4.88 1.34
#